data_AF-A0A147KGN8-F1
#
_entry.id   AF-A0A147KGN8-F1
#
_cell.length_a   1.000
_cell.length_b   1.000
_cell.length_c   1.000
_cell.angle_alpha   90.00
_cell.angle_beta   90.00
_cell.angle_gamma   90.00
#
_symmetry.space_group_name_H-M   'P 1'
#
loop_
_entity.id
_entity.type
_entity.pdbx_description
1 polymer ?
#
loop_
_entity_poly.entity_id
_entity_poly.type
_entity_poly.pdbx_seq_one_letter_code
_entity_poly.pdbx_strand_id
1 'polypeptide(L)'
;MGSKAKKITVGYKYYMGLFMGLFRGPVNEIVEIRVGDRTAWTGSITGNTTIQINREDLFGGTKAEGGIDGPLALYMGAPTQTVSQKLKNMLGGRQPEFRGVVTAYFDGLICAMNPYRKQWKFKARRSPAGWTGGVWYPEKCLVKMQGYDGQGNQHEIHAMNPAHILYECQSNYEWGRGLSRDLIDDTTFRLAADTLFNENFGLCIRWNRQDTLESFMQLILDHIGGAMYVSKVTGKLSLRLIRKDYDFDTLPIFDTDSGLLSIQEATNASPANLVNEVVVTYHNPIMDEDQQVRSHNLAQIQNQGC
;
A
#
# COMPACT_ATOMS: atom_id res chain seq x y z
N MET A 1 40.66 -35.45 -40.31
CA MET A 1 39.68 -34.40 -40.67
C MET A 1 38.51 -34.47 -39.69
N GLY A 2 38.47 -33.60 -38.68
CA GLY A 2 37.35 -33.56 -37.74
C GLY A 2 36.12 -32.99 -38.41
N SER A 3 35.05 -33.77 -38.49
CA SER A 3 33.76 -33.32 -39.03
C SER A 3 33.27 -32.11 -38.22
N LYS A 4 33.03 -30.98 -38.90
CA LYS A 4 32.44 -29.80 -38.26
C LYS A 4 31.08 -30.19 -37.70
N ALA A 5 30.91 -30.08 -36.39
CA ALA A 5 29.64 -30.32 -35.72
C ALA A 5 28.53 -29.46 -36.34
N LYS A 6 27.42 -30.10 -36.71
CA LYS A 6 26.26 -29.44 -37.31
C LYS A 6 25.65 -28.49 -36.27
N LYS A 7 25.63 -27.19 -36.57
CA LYS A 7 24.96 -26.20 -35.73
C LYS A 7 23.45 -26.47 -35.78
N ILE A 8 22.86 -26.77 -34.63
CA ILE A 8 21.41 -26.92 -34.46
C ILE A 8 20.88 -25.74 -33.65
N THR A 9 19.74 -25.20 -34.06
CA THR A 9 19.02 -24.19 -33.27
C THR A 9 18.30 -24.92 -32.13
N VAL A 10 18.72 -24.66 -30.91
CA VAL A 10 18.13 -25.26 -29.70
C VAL A 10 16.99 -24.43 -29.10
N GLY A 11 16.86 -23.17 -29.52
CA GLY A 11 15.75 -22.28 -29.18
C GLY A 11 16.04 -20.82 -29.52
N TYR A 12 15.17 -19.92 -29.08
CA TYR A 12 15.18 -18.50 -29.45
C TYR A 12 15.21 -17.58 -28.24
N LYS A 13 15.73 -16.36 -28.41
CA LYS A 13 15.52 -15.23 -27.52
C LYS A 13 14.32 -14.43 -28.03
N TYR A 14 13.43 -14.03 -27.13
CA TYR A 14 12.22 -13.28 -27.46
C TYR A 14 12.37 -11.83 -27.01
N TYR A 15 12.11 -10.90 -27.94
CA TYR A 15 12.16 -9.47 -27.70
C TYR A 15 10.78 -8.87 -27.86
N MET A 16 10.43 -7.91 -27.01
CA MET A 16 9.12 -7.28 -27.05
C MET A 16 9.11 -5.85 -26.51
N GLY A 17 8.38 -4.99 -27.21
CA GLY A 17 7.90 -3.71 -26.68
C GLY A 17 6.67 -3.91 -25.80
N LEU A 18 6.74 -3.53 -24.52
CA LEU A 18 5.65 -3.62 -23.56
C LEU A 18 5.30 -2.23 -23.03
N PHE A 19 4.08 -1.77 -23.32
CA PHE A 19 3.51 -0.59 -22.66
C PHE A 19 2.55 -1.05 -21.55
N MET A 20 2.84 -0.63 -20.31
CA MET A 20 2.16 -1.08 -19.11
C MET A 20 1.54 0.12 -18.37
N GLY A 21 0.24 0.06 -18.11
CA GLY A 21 -0.42 0.93 -17.14
C GLY A 21 -0.31 0.32 -15.74
N LEU A 22 0.27 1.04 -14.79
CA LEU A 22 0.62 0.49 -13.48
C LEU A 22 -0.41 0.85 -12.42
N PHE A 23 -0.46 2.12 -12.04
CA PHE A 23 -1.35 2.63 -11.00
C PHE A 23 -1.69 4.10 -11.25
N ARG A 24 -2.67 4.63 -10.52
CA ARG A 24 -2.98 6.06 -10.54
C ARG A 24 -1.74 6.84 -10.08
N GLY A 25 -1.35 7.83 -10.88
CA GLY A 25 -0.26 8.73 -10.57
C GLY A 25 -0.77 10.14 -10.19
N PRO A 26 0.12 11.01 -9.70
CA PRO A 26 1.52 10.72 -9.44
C PRO A 26 1.79 9.92 -8.16
N VAL A 27 2.90 9.17 -8.17
CA VAL A 27 3.46 8.49 -6.99
C VAL A 27 4.78 9.13 -6.59
N ASN A 28 5.24 8.91 -5.36
CA ASN A 28 6.48 9.50 -4.84
C ASN A 28 7.71 8.77 -5.37
N GLU A 29 7.65 7.44 -5.43
CA GLU A 29 8.82 6.63 -5.68
C GLU A 29 8.45 5.25 -6.22
N ILE A 30 9.22 4.72 -7.18
CA ILE A 30 9.24 3.29 -7.52
C ILE A 30 10.55 2.72 -6.96
N VAL A 31 10.44 1.65 -6.16
CA VAL A 31 11.57 1.10 -5.38
C VAL A 31 12.01 -0.28 -5.82
N GLU A 32 11.11 -1.03 -6.47
CA GLU A 32 11.41 -2.39 -6.91
C GLU A 32 10.57 -2.77 -8.13
N ILE A 33 11.20 -3.53 -9.03
CA ILE A 33 10.56 -4.18 -10.16
C ILE A 33 10.90 -5.66 -10.09
N ARG A 34 9.87 -6.51 -9.99
CA ARG A 34 10.00 -7.96 -10.04
C ARG A 34 9.41 -8.49 -11.34
N VAL A 35 10.04 -9.52 -11.90
CA VAL A 35 9.53 -10.26 -13.05
C VAL A 35 9.59 -11.74 -12.74
N GLY A 36 8.46 -12.44 -12.82
CA GLY A 36 8.34 -13.84 -12.42
C GLY A 36 8.82 -14.10 -10.99
N ASP A 37 8.37 -13.25 -10.05
CA ASP A 37 8.72 -13.26 -8.62
C ASP A 37 10.22 -13.14 -8.30
N ARG A 38 11.03 -12.72 -9.28
CA ARG A 38 12.44 -12.39 -9.07
C ARG A 38 12.67 -10.89 -9.24
N THR A 39 13.41 -10.31 -8.31
CA THR A 39 13.82 -8.90 -8.38
C THR A 39 14.66 -8.67 -9.62
N ALA A 40 14.14 -7.91 -10.58
CA ALA A 40 14.85 -7.48 -11.79
C ALA A 40 15.61 -6.17 -11.54
N TRP A 41 15.04 -5.29 -10.72
CA TRP A 41 15.64 -4.00 -10.38
C TRP A 41 15.21 -3.54 -8.99
N THR A 42 16.11 -2.88 -8.27
CA THR A 42 15.87 -2.15 -7.01
C THR A 42 16.58 -0.80 -7.06
N GLY A 43 16.03 0.18 -6.35
CA GLY A 43 16.62 1.52 -6.27
C GLY A 43 15.60 2.55 -5.85
N SER A 44 15.80 3.80 -6.27
CA SER A 44 14.92 4.92 -5.99
C SER A 44 14.66 5.71 -7.27
N ILE A 45 13.42 5.66 -7.78
CA ILE A 45 12.99 6.44 -8.94
C ILE A 45 11.88 7.38 -8.51
N THR A 46 12.19 8.67 -8.46
CA THR A 46 11.29 9.73 -7.97
C THR A 46 10.74 10.63 -9.09
N GLY A 47 11.10 10.35 -10.34
CA GLY A 47 10.72 11.15 -11.50
C GLY A 47 10.72 10.34 -12.79
N ASN A 48 10.23 10.94 -13.87
CA ASN A 48 10.25 10.31 -15.19
C ASN A 48 11.70 10.04 -15.59
N THR A 49 11.99 8.80 -15.96
CA THR A 49 13.35 8.39 -16.31
C THR A 49 13.34 7.17 -17.22
N THR A 50 14.48 6.83 -17.81
CA THR A 50 14.71 5.54 -18.43
C THR A 50 15.84 4.85 -17.68
N ILE A 51 15.55 3.65 -17.16
CA ILE A 51 16.56 2.78 -16.58
C ILE A 51 16.91 1.66 -17.57
N GLN A 52 18.11 1.12 -17.45
CA GLN A 52 18.47 -0.12 -18.13
C GLN A 52 18.35 -1.28 -17.14
N ILE A 53 17.57 -2.30 -17.49
CA ILE A 53 17.57 -3.57 -16.76
C ILE A 53 18.58 -4.48 -17.46
N ASN A 54 19.63 -4.92 -16.75
CA ASN A 54 20.69 -5.78 -17.26
C ASN A 54 20.67 -7.13 -16.54
N ARG A 55 19.63 -7.92 -16.75
CA ARG A 55 19.40 -9.20 -16.04
C ARG A 55 19.06 -10.32 -17.02
N GLU A 56 19.90 -10.49 -18.04
CA GLU A 56 19.69 -11.48 -19.10
C GLU A 56 19.64 -12.93 -18.59
N ASP A 57 20.17 -13.19 -17.39
CA ASP A 57 20.17 -14.50 -16.75
C ASP A 57 19.20 -14.64 -15.56
N LEU A 58 18.25 -13.71 -15.40
CA LEU A 58 17.30 -13.66 -14.27
C LEU A 58 16.59 -15.00 -14.00
N PHE A 59 16.30 -15.75 -15.07
CA PHE A 59 15.58 -17.03 -15.06
C PHE A 59 16.50 -18.22 -15.34
N GLY A 60 17.77 -18.15 -14.91
CA GLY A 60 18.74 -19.23 -15.07
C GLY A 60 19.52 -19.20 -16.38
N GLY A 61 19.44 -18.09 -17.10
CA GLY A 61 20.21 -17.83 -18.32
C GLY A 61 19.69 -18.50 -19.57
N THR A 62 20.39 -18.26 -20.68
CA THR A 62 19.89 -18.59 -22.03
C THR A 62 19.62 -20.08 -22.24
N LYS A 63 20.32 -20.98 -21.51
CA LYS A 63 20.06 -22.43 -21.55
C LYS A 63 18.80 -22.85 -20.78
N ALA A 64 18.33 -22.00 -19.88
CA ALA A 64 17.04 -22.12 -19.20
C ALA A 64 16.05 -21.15 -19.85
N GLU A 65 15.47 -20.21 -19.10
CA GLU A 65 14.44 -19.29 -19.61
C GLU A 65 14.95 -17.87 -19.89
N GLY A 66 16.28 -17.66 -19.87
CA GLY A 66 16.90 -16.36 -20.09
C GLY A 66 16.68 -15.40 -18.94
N GLY A 67 16.15 -14.22 -19.24
CA GLY A 67 16.01 -13.11 -18.30
C GLY A 67 15.46 -11.85 -18.97
N ILE A 68 15.66 -10.70 -18.32
CA ILE A 68 15.19 -9.40 -18.76
C ILE A 68 16.39 -8.51 -19.07
N ASP A 69 16.49 -8.04 -20.31
CA ASP A 69 17.54 -7.12 -20.72
C ASP A 69 16.99 -6.05 -21.67
N GLY A 70 17.07 -4.78 -21.28
CA GLY A 70 16.60 -3.68 -22.10
C GLY A 70 16.26 -2.40 -21.32
N PRO A 71 16.05 -1.30 -22.06
CA PRO A 71 15.59 -0.04 -21.47
C PRO A 71 14.13 -0.15 -21.02
N LEU A 72 13.86 0.42 -19.84
CA LEU A 72 12.54 0.63 -19.29
C LEU A 72 12.34 2.13 -19.02
N ALA A 73 11.51 2.78 -19.82
CA ALA A 73 11.06 4.15 -19.58
C ALA A 73 9.91 4.14 -18.58
N LEU A 74 10.05 4.89 -17.49
CA LEU A 74 9.06 5.07 -16.44
C LEU A 74 8.54 6.50 -16.46
N TYR A 75 7.22 6.62 -16.38
CA TYR A 75 6.52 7.88 -16.37
C TYR A 75 5.62 7.93 -15.13
N MET A 76 5.86 8.90 -14.25
CA MET A 76 5.30 8.98 -12.90
C MET A 76 3.88 9.52 -12.85
N GLY A 77 3.30 9.98 -13.95
CA GLY A 77 1.91 10.43 -14.04
C GLY A 77 1.66 11.89 -13.65
N ALA A 78 2.69 12.74 -13.63
CA ALA A 78 2.53 14.17 -13.31
C ALA A 78 1.63 14.92 -14.33
N PRO A 79 0.96 16.02 -13.95
CA PRO A 79 0.13 16.81 -14.88
C PRO A 79 0.89 17.38 -16.09
N THR A 80 2.20 17.59 -15.96
CA THR A 80 3.07 18.11 -17.04
C THR A 80 3.77 17.01 -17.82
N GLN A 81 3.44 15.73 -17.58
CA GLN A 81 4.12 14.60 -18.21
C GLN A 81 4.04 14.65 -19.73
N THR A 82 5.15 14.23 -20.34
CA THR A 82 5.28 13.91 -21.76
C THR A 82 5.91 12.52 -21.92
N VAL A 83 5.40 11.71 -22.84
CA VAL A 83 5.94 10.39 -23.13
C VAL A 83 6.99 10.42 -24.25
N SER A 84 7.93 9.48 -24.21
CA SER A 84 9.02 9.40 -25.19
C SER A 84 8.52 9.17 -26.62
N GLN A 85 9.31 9.62 -27.59
CA GLN A 85 9.02 9.40 -29.01
C GLN A 85 8.97 7.91 -29.37
N LYS A 86 9.77 7.05 -28.72
CA LYS A 86 9.72 5.59 -28.94
C LYS A 86 8.34 5.02 -28.61
N LEU A 87 7.78 5.40 -27.45
CA LEU A 87 6.43 4.97 -27.08
C LEU A 87 5.38 5.51 -28.06
N LYS A 88 5.50 6.78 -28.49
CA LYS A 88 4.60 7.37 -29.49
C LYS A 88 4.65 6.60 -30.81
N ASN A 89 5.85 6.21 -31.26
CA ASN A 89 6.04 5.44 -32.47
C ASN A 89 5.43 4.03 -32.34
N MET A 90 5.55 3.39 -31.18
CA MET A 90 4.94 2.08 -30.93
C MET A 90 3.41 2.14 -30.98
N LEU A 91 2.80 3.15 -30.35
CA LEU A 91 1.34 3.27 -30.28
C LEU A 91 0.72 3.82 -31.57
N GLY A 92 1.47 4.63 -32.32
CA GLY A 92 0.99 5.33 -33.52
C GLY A 92 -0.05 6.42 -33.22
N GLY A 93 -0.35 7.29 -34.18
CA GLY A 93 -1.44 8.28 -34.05
C GLY A 93 -1.26 9.33 -32.93
N ARG A 94 -2.38 9.97 -32.54
CA ARG A 94 -2.42 10.98 -31.47
C ARG A 94 -2.56 10.29 -30.12
N GLN A 95 -1.68 10.62 -29.17
CA GLN A 95 -1.61 9.98 -27.85
C GLN A 95 -1.84 10.99 -26.72
N PRO A 96 -2.52 10.62 -25.62
CA PRO A 96 -2.94 11.56 -24.55
C PRO A 96 -1.83 11.91 -23.53
N GLU A 97 -0.57 11.54 -23.79
CA GLU A 97 0.59 11.70 -22.87
C GLU A 97 0.43 10.99 -21.50
N PHE A 98 -0.68 10.26 -21.29
CA PHE A 98 -0.97 9.39 -20.14
C PHE A 98 -0.77 10.03 -18.76
N ARG A 99 -1.14 11.32 -18.63
CA ARG A 99 -1.10 12.06 -17.36
C ARG A 99 -2.07 11.46 -16.33
N GLY A 100 -1.73 11.56 -15.05
CA GLY A 100 -2.52 10.98 -13.95
C GLY A 100 -2.41 9.47 -13.80
N VAL A 101 -1.57 8.81 -14.60
CA VAL A 101 -1.31 7.36 -14.55
C VAL A 101 0.18 7.13 -14.60
N VAL A 102 0.68 6.29 -13.68
CA VAL A 102 2.04 5.77 -13.76
C VAL A 102 2.09 4.72 -14.86
N THR A 103 2.98 4.92 -15.83
CA THR A 103 3.14 3.99 -16.94
C THR A 103 4.59 3.59 -17.12
N ALA A 104 4.80 2.41 -17.69
CA ALA A 104 6.12 1.88 -17.99
C ALA A 104 6.17 1.40 -19.43
N TYR A 105 7.25 1.70 -20.14
CA TYR A 105 7.49 1.23 -21.50
C TYR A 105 8.84 0.50 -21.56
N PHE A 106 8.79 -0.81 -21.74
CA PHE A 106 9.95 -1.66 -21.94
C PHE A 106 10.13 -1.99 -23.42
N ASP A 107 11.37 -2.07 -23.89
CA ASP A 107 11.67 -2.54 -25.25
C ASP A 107 12.98 -3.34 -25.25
N GLY A 108 12.87 -4.66 -25.13
CA GLY A 108 14.04 -5.52 -24.95
C GLY A 108 13.73 -7.01 -24.84
N LEU A 109 14.72 -7.76 -24.37
CA LEU A 109 14.64 -9.20 -24.10
C LEU A 109 13.66 -9.46 -22.95
N ILE A 110 12.70 -10.36 -23.18
CA ILE A 110 11.68 -10.75 -22.19
C ILE A 110 11.85 -12.19 -21.66
N CYS A 111 12.43 -13.08 -22.46
CA CYS A 111 12.69 -14.47 -22.12
C CYS A 111 13.52 -15.18 -23.22
N ALA A 112 13.99 -16.38 -22.93
CA ALA A 112 14.60 -17.31 -23.88
C ALA A 112 13.97 -18.71 -23.78
N MET A 113 14.10 -19.52 -24.83
CA MET A 113 13.63 -20.92 -24.97
C MET A 113 12.10 -21.12 -24.94
N ASN A 114 11.38 -20.30 -24.18
CA ASN A 114 9.95 -20.38 -23.98
C ASN A 114 9.32 -19.00 -24.25
N PRO A 115 8.32 -18.88 -25.17
CA PRO A 115 7.71 -17.60 -25.51
C PRO A 115 6.79 -17.02 -24.42
N TYR A 116 6.55 -17.73 -23.31
CA TYR A 116 5.66 -17.23 -22.26
C TYR A 116 6.28 -16.07 -21.47
N ARG A 117 5.60 -14.92 -21.53
CA ARG A 117 5.95 -13.74 -20.73
C ARG A 117 5.66 -13.99 -19.26
N LYS A 118 6.64 -13.69 -18.42
CA LYS A 118 6.48 -13.72 -16.97
C LYS A 118 5.79 -12.44 -16.47
N GLN A 119 5.09 -12.56 -15.34
CA GLN A 119 4.36 -11.46 -14.72
C GLN A 119 5.32 -10.38 -14.22
N TRP A 120 4.97 -9.12 -14.46
CA TRP A 120 5.69 -7.95 -13.93
C TRP A 120 4.96 -7.41 -12.69
N LYS A 121 5.71 -7.11 -11.64
CA LYS A 121 5.23 -6.44 -10.42
C LYS A 121 6.08 -5.20 -10.16
N PHE A 122 5.42 -4.13 -9.76
CA PHE A 122 6.06 -2.85 -9.46
C PHE A 122 5.69 -2.45 -8.04
N LYS A 123 6.69 -2.16 -7.22
CA LYS A 123 6.52 -1.66 -5.87
C LYS A 123 6.74 -0.15 -5.88
N ALA A 124 5.72 0.59 -5.46
CA ALA A 124 5.74 2.03 -5.41
C ALA A 124 5.28 2.55 -4.04
N ARG A 125 5.73 3.76 -3.72
CA ARG A 125 5.34 4.51 -2.52
C ARG A 125 4.56 5.73 -2.95
N ARG A 126 3.43 5.98 -2.27
CA ARG A 126 2.61 7.17 -2.44
C ARG A 126 2.13 7.62 -1.06
N SER A 127 2.55 8.82 -0.67
CA SER A 127 2.07 9.49 0.54
C SER A 127 1.63 10.93 0.18
N PRO A 128 2.52 11.92 -0.05
CA PRO A 128 2.10 13.26 -0.45
C PRO A 128 1.84 13.43 -1.96
N ALA A 129 2.25 12.49 -2.81
CA ALA A 129 2.06 12.67 -4.26
C ALA A 129 0.59 12.47 -4.69
N GLY A 130 0.14 13.31 -5.63
CA GLY A 130 -1.13 13.11 -6.34
C GLY A 130 -2.39 13.51 -5.57
N TRP A 131 -2.25 14.34 -4.55
CA TRP A 131 -3.37 14.95 -3.85
C TRP A 131 -4.03 16.04 -4.70
N THR A 132 -5.36 16.08 -4.68
CA THR A 132 -6.14 17.17 -5.26
C THR A 132 -6.19 18.34 -4.28
N GLY A 133 -5.80 19.55 -4.71
CA GLY A 133 -5.76 20.73 -3.84
C GLY A 133 -4.62 20.75 -2.82
N GLY A 134 -3.54 19.99 -3.05
CA GLY A 134 -2.39 19.90 -2.15
C GLY A 134 -2.58 18.94 -0.98
N VAL A 135 -1.50 18.52 -0.34
CA VAL A 135 -1.56 17.54 0.75
C VAL A 135 -2.12 18.19 2.01
N TRP A 136 -3.08 17.54 2.66
CA TRP A 136 -3.53 17.96 3.99
C TRP A 136 -2.54 17.49 5.05
N TYR A 137 -2.15 18.38 5.95
CA TYR A 137 -1.25 18.11 7.08
C TYR A 137 0.02 17.29 6.70
N PRO A 138 0.85 17.79 5.76
CA PRO A 138 1.92 17.02 5.12
C PRO A 138 2.96 16.45 6.09
N GLU A 139 3.27 17.14 7.17
CA GLU A 139 4.22 16.77 8.21
C GLU A 139 3.89 15.44 8.91
N LYS A 140 2.63 15.01 8.89
CA LYS A 140 2.16 13.74 9.48
C LYS A 140 1.73 12.71 8.44
N CYS A 141 1.85 13.01 7.15
CA CYS A 141 1.33 12.16 6.07
C CYS A 141 2.16 10.88 5.84
N LEU A 142 3.49 11.00 5.90
CA LEU A 142 4.42 9.88 5.74
C LEU A 142 4.77 9.31 7.10
N VAL A 143 4.38 8.07 7.36
CA VAL A 143 4.77 7.33 8.57
C VAL A 143 5.92 6.39 8.19
N LYS A 144 7.06 6.55 8.87
CA LYS A 144 8.23 5.70 8.68
C LYS A 144 8.20 4.60 9.73
N MET A 145 8.01 3.37 9.27
CA MET A 145 7.95 2.19 10.13
C MET A 145 9.23 1.37 9.96
N GLN A 146 9.63 0.67 11.00
CA GLN A 146 10.74 -0.28 10.93
C GLN A 146 10.16 -1.68 10.66
N GLY A 147 10.75 -2.39 9.70
CA GLY A 147 10.46 -3.80 9.45
C GLY A 147 11.74 -4.59 9.26
N TYR A 148 11.61 -5.91 9.22
CA TYR A 148 12.73 -6.84 9.09
C TYR A 148 12.50 -7.80 7.92
N ASP A 149 13.57 -8.18 7.24
CA ASP A 149 13.54 -9.29 6.28
C ASP A 149 13.69 -10.65 6.99
N GLY A 150 13.60 -11.73 6.22
CA GLY A 150 13.74 -13.10 6.73
C GLY A 150 15.13 -13.43 7.27
N GLN A 151 16.13 -12.58 7.03
CA GLN A 151 17.48 -12.70 7.60
C GLN A 151 17.68 -11.82 8.83
N GLY A 152 16.66 -11.06 9.24
CA GLY A 152 16.71 -10.14 10.38
C GLY A 152 17.36 -8.79 10.07
N ASN A 153 17.63 -8.46 8.81
CA ASN A 153 18.13 -7.12 8.47
C ASN A 153 16.98 -6.12 8.57
N GLN A 154 17.31 -4.94 9.09
CA GLN A 154 16.35 -3.85 9.27
C GLN A 154 16.13 -3.09 7.95
N HIS A 155 14.87 -2.80 7.66
CA HIS A 155 14.44 -2.01 6.50
C HIS A 155 13.45 -0.92 6.93
N GLU A 156 13.52 0.24 6.27
CA GLU A 156 12.56 1.34 6.47
C GLU A 156 11.35 1.16 5.54
N ILE A 157 10.17 1.02 6.13
CA ILE A 157 8.88 0.96 5.43
C ILE A 157 8.28 2.37 5.40
N HIS A 158 7.88 2.83 4.22
CA HIS A 158 7.20 4.11 4.04
C HIS A 158 5.72 3.84 3.85
N ALA A 159 4.95 4.16 4.88
CA ALA A 159 3.51 3.96 4.91
C ALA A 159 2.79 5.31 4.97
N MET A 160 1.51 5.30 4.61
CA MET A 160 0.68 6.50 4.71
C MET A 160 -0.09 6.48 6.03
N ASN A 161 -0.19 7.64 6.67
CA ASN A 161 -1.00 7.79 7.88
C ASN A 161 -2.48 7.49 7.55
N PRO A 162 -3.15 6.59 8.30
CA PRO A 162 -4.54 6.22 8.05
C PRO A 162 -5.52 7.41 8.07
N ALA A 163 -5.29 8.40 8.93
CA ALA A 163 -6.12 9.61 8.96
C ALA A 163 -6.06 10.36 7.63
N HIS A 164 -4.88 10.41 7.00
CA HIS A 164 -4.70 11.01 5.67
C HIS A 164 -5.36 10.17 4.57
N ILE A 165 -5.33 8.84 4.66
CA ILE A 165 -6.04 7.96 3.71
C ILE A 165 -7.55 8.28 3.76
N LEU A 166 -8.13 8.31 4.98
CA LEU A 166 -9.54 8.62 5.18
C LEU A 166 -9.87 10.05 4.71
N TYR A 167 -9.03 11.03 5.03
CA TYR A 167 -9.20 12.41 4.59
C TYR A 167 -9.20 12.52 3.06
N GLU A 168 -8.29 11.81 2.37
CA GLU A 168 -8.23 11.80 0.92
C GLU A 168 -9.46 11.13 0.30
N CYS A 169 -9.93 10.01 0.87
CA CYS A 169 -11.18 9.36 0.45
C CYS A 169 -12.39 10.32 0.48
N GLN A 170 -12.43 11.25 1.44
CA GLN A 170 -13.50 12.24 1.54
C GLN A 170 -13.29 13.42 0.59
N SER A 171 -12.09 14.00 0.58
CA SER A 171 -11.83 15.27 -0.10
C SER A 171 -11.51 15.15 -1.60
N ASN A 172 -11.04 13.99 -2.06
CA ASN A 172 -10.61 13.85 -3.45
C ASN A 172 -11.80 13.78 -4.41
N TYR A 173 -11.90 14.72 -5.36
CA TYR A 173 -13.02 14.80 -6.31
C TYR A 173 -12.88 13.86 -7.52
N GLU A 174 -11.69 13.30 -7.79
CA GLU A 174 -11.45 12.46 -8.97
C GLU A 174 -11.80 10.98 -8.74
N TRP A 175 -11.69 10.53 -7.49
CA TRP A 175 -11.97 9.14 -7.12
C TRP A 175 -12.61 8.95 -5.74
N GLY A 176 -12.53 9.95 -4.87
CA GLY A 176 -13.17 9.96 -3.56
C GLY A 176 -14.57 10.57 -3.62
N ARG A 177 -15.05 11.09 -2.48
CA ARG A 177 -16.37 11.74 -2.38
C ARG A 177 -16.39 13.18 -2.88
N GLY A 178 -15.24 13.84 -3.03
CA GLY A 178 -15.14 15.25 -3.43
C GLY A 178 -15.75 16.24 -2.43
N LEU A 179 -15.82 15.88 -1.14
CA LEU A 179 -16.32 16.74 -0.08
C LEU A 179 -15.42 17.97 0.08
N SER A 180 -16.02 19.15 0.26
CA SER A 180 -15.24 20.34 0.61
C SER A 180 -14.48 20.11 1.91
N ARG A 181 -13.21 20.53 1.95
CA ARG A 181 -12.36 20.44 3.14
C ARG A 181 -12.95 21.18 4.34
N ASP A 182 -13.76 22.21 4.11
CA ASP A 182 -14.42 22.99 5.16
C ASP A 182 -15.47 22.19 5.95
N LEU A 183 -16.02 21.14 5.32
CA LEU A 183 -16.98 20.21 5.93
C LEU A 183 -16.30 19.08 6.71
N ILE A 184 -14.97 18.99 6.65
CA ILE A 184 -14.18 18.05 7.45
C ILE A 184 -13.70 18.76 8.71
N ASP A 185 -13.86 18.12 9.85
CA ASP A 185 -13.43 18.66 11.14
C ASP A 185 -11.91 18.49 11.31
N ASP A 186 -11.18 19.51 10.88
CA ASP A 186 -9.72 19.57 10.91
C ASP A 186 -9.13 19.27 12.30
N THR A 187 -9.78 19.72 13.37
CA THR A 187 -9.31 19.51 14.75
C THR A 187 -9.28 18.02 15.09
N THR A 188 -10.38 17.31 14.83
CA THR A 188 -10.50 15.88 15.16
C THR A 188 -9.60 15.02 14.26
N PHE A 189 -9.48 15.38 12.99
CA PHE A 189 -8.60 14.69 12.06
C PHE A 189 -7.12 14.89 12.39
N ARG A 190 -6.70 16.09 12.78
CA ARG A 190 -5.31 16.35 13.23
C ARG A 190 -4.99 15.57 14.48
N LEU A 191 -5.89 15.57 15.47
CA LEU A 191 -5.70 14.80 16.70
C LEU A 191 -5.49 13.31 16.41
N ALA A 192 -6.33 12.72 15.55
CA ALA A 192 -6.18 11.33 15.15
C ALA A 192 -4.88 11.10 14.36
N ALA A 193 -4.52 12.00 13.44
CA ALA A 193 -3.29 11.92 12.66
C ALA A 193 -2.04 11.99 13.55
N ASP A 194 -2.02 12.85 14.56
CA ASP A 194 -0.93 13.01 15.51
C ASP A 194 -0.74 11.76 16.36
N THR A 195 -1.84 11.22 16.90
CA THR A 195 -1.80 9.97 17.67
C THR A 195 -1.22 8.83 16.85
N LEU A 196 -1.75 8.59 15.64
CA LEU A 196 -1.29 7.51 14.75
C LEU A 196 0.17 7.71 14.33
N PHE A 197 0.59 8.95 14.08
CA PHE A 197 1.97 9.24 13.73
C PHE A 197 2.93 8.96 14.90
N ASN A 198 2.58 9.39 16.11
CA ASN A 198 3.39 9.17 17.31
C ASN A 198 3.47 7.68 17.68
N GLU A 199 2.44 6.89 17.35
CA GLU A 199 2.42 5.42 17.47
C GLU A 199 3.25 4.71 16.39
N ASN A 200 3.81 5.44 15.40
CA ASN A 200 4.39 4.89 14.16
C ASN A 200 3.40 3.96 13.42
N PHE A 201 2.10 4.25 13.47
CA PHE A 201 1.07 3.46 12.83
C PHE A 201 0.77 3.97 11.42
N GLY A 202 1.27 3.25 10.41
CA GLY A 202 1.04 3.54 9.00
C GLY A 202 0.46 2.34 8.25
N LEU A 203 -0.27 2.60 7.16
CA LEU A 203 -0.84 1.55 6.31
C LEU A 203 -0.30 1.62 4.88
N CYS A 204 -0.09 0.44 4.28
CA CYS A 204 0.34 0.23 2.90
C CYS A 204 -0.74 -0.51 2.10
N ILE A 205 -1.98 0.00 2.13
CA ILE A 205 -3.13 -0.68 1.52
C ILE A 205 -3.44 -0.09 0.14
N ARG A 206 -3.69 -0.96 -0.84
CA ARG A 206 -4.07 -0.58 -2.20
C ARG A 206 -5.58 -0.36 -2.31
N TRP A 207 -5.98 0.87 -2.60
CA TRP A 207 -7.32 1.17 -3.11
C TRP A 207 -7.47 0.73 -4.57
N ASN A 208 -8.57 0.07 -4.90
CA ASN A 208 -8.94 -0.27 -6.27
C ASN A 208 -10.47 -0.19 -6.44
N ARG A 209 -10.94 0.06 -7.68
CA ARG A 209 -12.37 0.28 -7.96
C ARG A 209 -13.22 -1.01 -8.01
N GLN A 210 -12.67 -2.18 -7.71
CA GLN A 210 -13.45 -3.41 -7.65
C GLN A 210 -14.24 -3.50 -6.33
N ASP A 211 -13.84 -2.73 -5.32
CA ASP A 211 -14.56 -2.58 -4.06
C ASP A 211 -15.20 -1.18 -3.96
N THR A 212 -16.12 -1.00 -3.02
CA THR A 212 -16.74 0.27 -2.70
C THR A 212 -15.83 1.14 -1.83
N LEU A 213 -15.94 2.46 -1.99
CA LEU A 213 -15.16 3.40 -1.19
C LEU A 213 -15.50 3.28 0.30
N GLU A 214 -16.75 2.95 0.61
CA GLU A 214 -17.23 2.74 1.98
C GLU A 214 -16.61 1.52 2.64
N SER A 215 -16.60 0.37 1.95
CA SER A 215 -15.89 -0.84 2.41
C SER A 215 -14.40 -0.54 2.65
N PHE A 216 -13.76 0.17 1.72
CA PHE A 216 -12.36 0.55 1.89
C PHE A 216 -12.13 1.47 3.09
N MET A 217 -12.98 2.48 3.31
CA MET A 217 -12.87 3.33 4.50
C MET A 217 -13.13 2.54 5.79
N GLN A 218 -14.09 1.62 5.79
CA GLN A 218 -14.35 0.76 6.93
C GLN A 218 -13.14 -0.13 7.25
N LEU A 219 -12.50 -0.71 6.23
CA LEU A 219 -11.25 -1.45 6.39
C LEU A 219 -10.19 -0.60 7.10
N ILE A 220 -10.01 0.66 6.69
CA ILE A 220 -9.05 1.56 7.35
C ILE A 220 -9.46 1.86 8.80
N LEU A 221 -10.75 2.12 9.05
CA LEU A 221 -11.28 2.38 10.39
C LEU A 221 -11.10 1.19 11.33
N ASP A 222 -11.29 -0.03 10.83
CA ASP A 222 -11.11 -1.25 11.60
C ASP A 222 -9.64 -1.46 11.99
N HIS A 223 -8.70 -1.15 11.08
CA HIS A 223 -7.27 -1.24 11.38
C HIS A 223 -6.83 -0.27 12.49
N ILE A 224 -7.39 0.94 12.50
CA ILE A 224 -7.04 1.94 13.51
C ILE A 224 -7.94 1.88 14.74
N GLY A 225 -8.98 1.04 14.76
CA GLY A 225 -10.02 1.06 15.79
C GLY A 225 -10.61 2.46 15.95
N GLY A 226 -11.16 3.02 14.88
CA GLY A 226 -11.72 4.37 14.84
C GLY A 226 -13.14 4.41 14.30
N ALA A 227 -13.82 5.55 14.51
CA ALA A 227 -15.14 5.82 13.98
C ALA A 227 -15.17 7.19 13.29
N MET A 228 -15.82 7.26 12.13
CA MET A 228 -16.13 8.50 11.44
C MET A 228 -17.62 8.78 11.50
N TYR A 229 -17.98 10.01 11.85
CA TYR A 229 -19.38 10.43 11.98
C TYR A 229 -19.51 11.93 11.72
N VAL A 230 -20.73 12.37 11.42
CA VAL A 230 -21.03 13.80 11.34
C VAL A 230 -21.40 14.28 12.75
N SER A 231 -20.65 15.24 13.27
CA SER A 231 -20.94 15.83 14.58
C SER A 231 -22.28 16.57 14.53
N LYS A 232 -23.19 16.24 15.45
CA LYS A 232 -24.49 16.92 15.58
C LYS A 232 -24.36 18.36 16.07
N VAL A 233 -23.22 18.72 16.68
CA VAL A 233 -22.95 20.06 17.20
C VAL A 233 -22.36 20.96 16.12
N THR A 234 -21.36 20.46 15.38
CA THR A 234 -20.62 21.28 14.41
C THR A 234 -21.09 21.09 12.96
N GLY A 235 -21.84 20.01 12.67
CA GLY A 235 -22.25 19.64 11.32
C GLY A 235 -21.10 19.14 10.43
N LYS A 236 -19.89 18.98 10.98
CA LYS A 236 -18.69 18.56 10.25
C LYS A 236 -18.45 17.06 10.41
N LEU A 237 -17.76 16.49 9.42
CA LEU A 237 -17.30 15.10 9.45
C LEU A 237 -16.09 14.99 10.38
N SER A 238 -16.25 14.27 11.48
CA SER A 238 -15.24 14.08 12.52
C SER A 238 -14.70 12.65 12.51
N LEU A 239 -13.42 12.50 12.90
CA LEU A 239 -12.75 11.22 13.10
C LEU A 239 -12.39 11.06 14.58
N ARG A 240 -12.79 9.94 15.19
CA ARG A 240 -12.45 9.61 16.58
C ARG A 240 -11.78 8.24 16.65
N LEU A 241 -10.63 8.17 17.30
CA LEU A 241 -10.01 6.89 17.65
C LEU A 241 -10.65 6.35 18.93
N ILE A 242 -10.88 5.03 18.98
CA ILE A 242 -11.39 4.35 20.16
C ILE A 242 -10.17 3.88 20.95
N ARG A 243 -9.83 4.63 22.01
CA ARG A 243 -8.64 4.41 22.85
C ARG A 243 -9.01 4.58 24.34
N LYS A 244 -8.06 4.28 25.23
CA LYS A 244 -8.16 4.58 26.67
C LYS A 244 -7.74 6.03 26.93
N ASP A 245 -8.34 6.98 26.23
CA ASP A 245 -8.04 8.41 26.30
C ASP A 245 -8.94 9.16 27.30
N TYR A 246 -9.49 8.44 28.29
CA TYR A 246 -10.28 8.98 29.39
C TYR A 246 -9.48 8.92 30.69
N ASP A 247 -9.68 9.92 31.54
CA ASP A 247 -9.16 9.90 32.91
C ASP A 247 -10.11 9.07 33.78
N PHE A 248 -9.62 7.92 34.26
CA PHE A 248 -10.37 6.98 35.08
C PHE A 248 -10.95 7.66 36.33
N ASP A 249 -10.21 8.58 36.93
CA ASP A 249 -10.59 9.24 38.19
C ASP A 249 -11.72 10.28 37.98
N THR A 250 -11.93 10.70 36.73
CA THR A 250 -13.00 11.65 36.35
C THR A 250 -14.26 10.97 35.85
N LEU A 251 -14.23 9.64 35.67
CA LEU A 251 -15.41 8.93 35.23
C LEU A 251 -16.49 9.00 36.32
N PRO A 252 -17.74 9.34 35.97
CA PRO A 252 -18.82 9.31 36.93
C PRO A 252 -19.01 7.87 37.42
N ILE A 253 -18.80 7.67 38.72
CA ILE A 253 -19.10 6.42 39.39
C ILE A 253 -20.59 6.42 39.70
N PHE A 254 -21.31 5.46 39.14
CA PHE A 254 -22.72 5.22 39.46
C PHE A 254 -22.81 4.04 40.43
N ASP A 255 -23.01 4.35 41.71
CA ASP A 255 -23.30 3.45 42.81
C ASP A 255 -24.72 3.67 43.36
N THR A 256 -25.09 2.91 44.38
CA THR A 256 -26.42 3.00 45.02
C THR A 256 -26.71 4.36 45.63
N ASP A 257 -25.67 5.12 46.02
CA ASP A 257 -25.78 6.41 46.71
C ASP A 257 -25.76 7.59 45.71
N SER A 258 -25.22 7.39 44.51
CA SER A 258 -25.10 8.37 43.42
C SER A 258 -26.17 8.24 42.33
N GLY A 259 -27.19 7.40 42.54
CA GLY A 259 -28.41 7.39 41.72
C GLY A 259 -28.59 6.17 40.82
N LEU A 260 -27.88 5.08 41.06
CA LEU A 260 -28.14 3.81 40.39
C LEU A 260 -29.45 3.18 40.91
N LEU A 261 -30.54 3.35 40.16
CA LEU A 261 -31.89 2.90 40.58
C LEU A 261 -32.09 1.38 40.49
N SER A 262 -31.56 0.73 39.47
CA SER A 262 -31.49 -0.73 39.33
C SER A 262 -30.59 -1.12 38.17
N ILE A 263 -29.93 -2.28 38.28
CA ILE A 263 -29.23 -2.92 37.17
C ILE A 263 -30.20 -3.94 36.58
N GLN A 264 -30.82 -3.61 35.45
CA GLN A 264 -31.85 -4.47 34.84
C GLN A 264 -31.23 -5.65 34.08
N GLU A 265 -30.07 -5.45 33.46
CA GLU A 265 -29.30 -6.49 32.78
C GLU A 265 -27.81 -6.28 33.03
N ALA A 266 -27.19 -7.20 33.79
CA ALA A 266 -25.75 -7.31 33.89
C ALA A 266 -25.32 -8.54 33.10
N THR A 267 -25.07 -8.37 31.80
CA THR A 267 -24.53 -9.46 30.98
C THR A 267 -23.04 -9.59 31.27
N ASN A 268 -22.69 -10.38 32.28
CA ASN A 268 -21.30 -10.81 32.45
C ASN A 268 -20.93 -11.70 31.27
N ALA A 269 -19.85 -11.36 30.56
CA ALA A 269 -19.33 -12.22 29.51
C ALA A 269 -18.96 -13.58 30.13
N SER A 270 -19.51 -14.67 29.58
CA SER A 270 -19.13 -16.02 29.99
C SER A 270 -17.62 -16.20 29.80
N PRO A 271 -16.90 -16.82 30.76
CA PRO A 271 -15.49 -17.15 30.60
C PRO A 271 -15.18 -17.97 29.33
N ALA A 272 -16.18 -18.66 28.77
CA ALA A 272 -16.07 -19.42 27.53
C ALA A 272 -15.83 -18.56 26.29
N ASN A 273 -16.20 -17.27 26.31
CA ASN A 273 -16.02 -16.33 25.18
C ASN A 273 -14.73 -15.52 25.29
N LEU A 274 -13.90 -15.77 26.30
CA LEU A 274 -12.64 -15.07 26.47
C LEU A 274 -11.61 -15.60 25.46
N VAL A 275 -10.92 -14.69 24.76
CA VAL A 275 -9.98 -15.04 23.68
C VAL A 275 -8.58 -15.30 24.24
N ASN A 276 -8.13 -16.55 24.15
CA ASN A 276 -6.79 -16.97 24.62
C ASN A 276 -5.66 -16.55 23.65
N GLU A 277 -5.95 -16.50 22.35
CA GLU A 277 -4.98 -16.19 21.32
C GLU A 277 -5.63 -15.39 20.20
N VAL A 278 -4.93 -14.35 19.76
CA VAL A 278 -5.26 -13.62 18.54
C VAL A 278 -4.14 -13.84 17.54
N VAL A 279 -4.48 -14.41 16.39
CA VAL A 279 -3.58 -14.55 15.25
C VAL A 279 -3.98 -13.51 14.21
N VAL A 280 -3.05 -12.62 13.86
CA VAL A 280 -3.24 -11.62 12.81
C VAL A 280 -2.33 -11.96 11.64
N THR A 281 -2.93 -12.11 10.46
CA THR A 281 -2.19 -12.23 9.21
C THR A 281 -1.99 -10.85 8.62
N TYR A 282 -0.77 -10.53 8.18
CA TYR A 282 -0.44 -9.29 7.51
C TYR A 282 0.45 -9.56 6.30
N HIS A 283 0.38 -8.68 5.31
CA HIS A 283 1.25 -8.73 4.15
C HIS A 283 2.56 -7.99 4.46
N ASN A 284 3.70 -8.67 4.42
CA ASN A 284 5.01 -8.08 4.65
C ASN A 284 5.48 -7.36 3.38
N PRO A 285 5.54 -6.01 3.36
CA PRO A 285 5.88 -5.27 2.16
C PRO A 285 7.36 -5.41 1.79
N ILE A 286 8.26 -5.81 2.69
CA ILE A 286 9.69 -5.97 2.42
C ILE A 286 9.90 -7.21 1.54
N MET A 287 9.23 -8.31 1.89
CA MET A 287 9.42 -9.60 1.24
C MET A 287 8.39 -9.89 0.13
N ASP A 288 7.24 -9.20 0.11
CA ASP A 288 6.08 -9.48 -0.77
C ASP A 288 5.42 -10.83 -0.44
N GLU A 289 5.30 -11.16 0.85
CA GLU A 289 4.69 -12.40 1.34
C GLU A 289 3.80 -12.17 2.55
N ASP A 290 2.83 -13.07 2.77
CA ASP A 290 1.96 -13.01 3.94
C ASP A 290 2.62 -13.66 5.15
N GLN A 291 2.53 -13.00 6.30
CA GLN A 291 3.08 -13.46 7.57
C GLN A 291 2.02 -13.42 8.67
N GLN A 292 2.25 -14.16 9.75
CA GLN A 292 1.33 -14.23 10.90
C GLN A 292 2.06 -13.77 12.16
N VAL A 293 1.40 -12.91 12.93
CA VAL A 293 1.78 -12.54 14.29
C VAL A 293 0.73 -13.12 15.24
N ARG A 294 1.19 -13.69 16.36
CA ARG A 294 0.33 -14.26 17.40
C ARG A 294 0.54 -13.50 18.70
N SER A 295 -0.56 -13.23 19.39
CA SER A 295 -0.55 -12.67 20.74
C SER A 295 -1.38 -13.57 21.66
N HIS A 296 -0.80 -13.94 22.79
CA HIS A 296 -1.43 -14.80 23.79
C HIS A 296 -1.88 -14.00 25.01
N ASN A 297 -3.05 -14.32 25.55
CA ASN A 297 -3.52 -13.80 26.83
C ASN A 297 -3.00 -14.68 27.97
N LEU A 298 -1.76 -14.43 28.43
CA LEU A 298 -1.09 -15.24 29.45
C LEU A 298 -1.88 -15.33 30.76
N ALA A 299 -2.58 -14.26 31.16
CA ALA A 299 -3.37 -14.24 32.39
C ALA A 299 -4.60 -15.15 32.29
N GLN A 300 -5.24 -15.20 31.13
CA GLN A 300 -6.38 -16.09 30.90
C GLN A 300 -5.95 -17.56 30.79
N ILE A 301 -4.83 -17.82 30.10
CA ILE A 301 -4.23 -19.16 30.01
C ILE A 301 -3.93 -19.69 31.42
N GLN A 302 -3.33 -18.88 32.29
CA GLN A 302 -3.06 -19.25 33.68
C GLN A 302 -4.34 -19.46 34.52
N ASN A 303 -5.40 -18.68 34.29
CA ASN A 303 -6.66 -18.81 35.02
C ASN A 303 -7.46 -20.07 34.62
N GLN A 304 -7.31 -20.55 33.38
CA GLN A 304 -8.01 -21.75 32.87
C GLN A 304 -7.21 -23.05 33.05
N GLY A 305 -5.95 -22.99 33.50
CA GLY A 305 -5.19 -24.16 33.92
C GLY A 305 -4.79 -25.13 32.79
N CYS A 306 -4.58 -24.63 31.57
CA CYS A 306 -4.12 -25.41 30.42
C CYS A 306 -2.88 -24.77 29.80
#